data_AF-A0A2Z4YT31-F1
#
_entry.id   AF-A0A2Z4YT31-F1
#
_cell.length_a   1.000
_cell.length_b   1.000
_cell.length_c   1.000
_cell.angle_alpha   90.00
_cell.angle_beta   90.00
_cell.angle_gamma   90.00
#
_symmetry.space_group_name_H-M   'P 1'
#
loop_
_entity.id
_entity.type
_entity.pdbx_description
1 polymer ?
#
loop_
_entity_poly.entity_id
_entity_poly.type
_entity_poly.pdbx_seq_one_letter_code
_entity_poly.pdbx_strand_id
1 'polypeptide(L)' 'MGASVVKEALSADELQPEWEIEAVLAWHDDNARAAIGTLLDDIRHLRHQLALTEGAMSRGMTRGWRPIYDRD' A
#
# COMPACT_ATOMS: atom_id res chain seq x y z
N MET A 1 9.18 6.27 24.99
CA MET A 1 9.76 5.21 24.14
C MET A 1 8.65 4.61 23.28
N GLY A 2 8.17 5.32 22.25
CA GLY A 2 6.99 4.87 21.48
C GLY A 2 6.66 5.76 20.28
N ALA A 3 7.11 7.01 20.29
CA ALA A 3 7.02 7.92 19.14
C ALA A 3 8.13 7.72 18.08
N SER A 4 9.11 6.84 18.32
CA SER A 4 10.24 6.63 17.40
C SER A 4 9.95 5.60 16.30
N VAL A 5 9.16 4.57 16.59
CA VAL A 5 8.86 3.47 15.63
C VAL A 5 7.86 3.90 14.56
N VAL A 6 6.92 4.79 14.91
CA VAL A 6 5.98 5.38 13.94
C VAL A 6 6.66 6.36 12.97
N LYS A 7 7.83 6.90 13.34
CA LYS A 7 8.62 7.78 12.48
C LYS A 7 9.38 6.97 11.41
N GLU A 8 9.75 5.74 11.73
CA GLU A 8 10.47 4.82 10.83
C GLU A 8 9.60 4.36 9.65
N ALA A 9 8.30 4.14 9.88
CA ALA A 9 7.35 3.83 8.81
C ALA A 9 7.04 5.03 7.89
N LEU A 10 7.27 6.27 8.36
CA LEU A 10 7.08 7.49 7.55
C LEU A 10 8.35 7.85 6.74
N SER A 11 9.45 7.10 6.93
CA SER A 11 10.73 7.29 6.23
C SER A 11 10.92 6.37 5.03
N ALA A 12 9.97 5.47 4.75
CA ALA A 12 10.00 4.64 3.53
C ALA A 12 9.86 5.50 2.25
N ASP A 13 9.27 6.69 2.36
CA ASP A 13 9.10 7.66 1.26
C ASP A 13 10.43 8.30 0.79
N GLU A 14 11.53 8.11 1.53
CA GLU A 14 12.87 8.61 1.17
C GLU A 14 13.74 7.57 0.43
N LEU A 15 13.25 6.35 0.22
CA LEU A 15 13.89 5.46 -0.75
C LEU A 15 13.62 6.03 -2.15
N GLN A 16 14.68 6.28 -2.91
CA GLN A 16 14.49 6.76 -4.27
C GLN A 16 13.63 5.75 -5.04
N PRO A 17 12.55 6.18 -5.72
CA PRO A 17 11.62 5.29 -6.41
C PRO A 17 12.32 4.27 -7.32
N GLU A 18 13.47 4.64 -7.87
CA GLU A 18 14.31 3.78 -8.69
C GLU A 18 14.80 2.52 -7.96
N TRP A 19 15.24 2.63 -6.70
CA TRP A 19 15.71 1.47 -5.93
C TRP A 19 14.59 0.47 -5.68
N GLU A 20 13.37 0.95 -5.40
CA GLU A 20 12.21 0.08 -5.19
C GLU A 20 11.80 -0.63 -6.49
N ILE A 21 11.85 0.08 -7.61
CA ILE A 21 11.58 -0.49 -8.93
C ILE A 21 12.60 -1.60 -9.23
N GLU A 22 13.89 -1.33 -9.06
CA GLU A 22 14.95 -2.33 -9.28
C GLU A 22 14.82 -3.54 -8.36
N ALA A 23 14.47 -3.33 -7.08
CA ALA A 23 14.24 -4.43 -6.15
C ALA A 23 13.06 -5.32 -6.58
N VAL A 24 11.95 -4.71 -7.06
CA VAL A 24 10.80 -5.46 -7.57
C VAL A 24 11.15 -6.19 -8.86
N LEU A 25 11.88 -5.56 -9.79
CA LEU A 25 12.31 -6.21 -11.03
C LEU A 25 13.25 -7.39 -10.74
N ALA A 26 14.22 -7.23 -9.84
CA ALA A 26 15.13 -8.30 -9.44
C ALA A 26 14.40 -9.50 -8.82
N TRP A 27 13.33 -9.27 -8.05
CA TRP A 27 12.50 -10.36 -7.51
C TRP A 27 11.78 -11.16 -8.60
N HIS A 28 11.54 -10.53 -9.75
CA HIS A 28 10.84 -11.11 -10.90
C HIS A 28 11.78 -11.55 -12.04
N ASP A 29 13.08 -11.75 -11.79
CA ASP A 29 14.07 -12.08 -12.82
C ASP A 29 14.04 -11.08 -14.00
N ASP A 30 13.94 -9.78 -13.69
CA ASP A 30 13.77 -8.67 -14.63
C ASP A 30 12.52 -8.77 -15.53
N ASN A 31 11.57 -9.64 -15.19
CA ASN A 31 10.30 -9.76 -15.91
C ASN A 31 9.32 -8.67 -15.47
N ALA A 32 9.43 -7.50 -16.08
CA ALA A 32 8.55 -6.35 -15.82
C ALA A 32 7.04 -6.68 -15.95
N ARG A 33 6.64 -7.60 -16.84
CA ARG A 33 5.23 -8.01 -16.99
C ARG A 33 4.73 -8.80 -15.79
N ALA A 34 5.56 -9.72 -15.27
CA ALA A 34 5.23 -10.46 -14.05
C ALA A 34 5.15 -9.51 -12.85
N ALA A 35 6.11 -8.58 -12.74
CA ALA A 35 6.14 -7.54 -11.71
C ALA A 35 4.87 -6.68 -11.67
N ILE A 36 4.50 -6.11 -12.82
CA ILE A 36 3.28 -5.31 -12.94
C ILE A 36 2.05 -6.17 -12.61
N GLY A 37 2.03 -7.43 -13.05
CA GLY A 37 0.95 -8.37 -12.73
C GLY A 37 0.73 -8.53 -11.23
N THR A 38 1.80 -8.83 -10.49
CA THR A 38 1.76 -8.99 -9.02
C THR A 38 1.33 -7.70 -8.33
N LEU A 39 1.91 -6.54 -8.70
CA LEU A 39 1.52 -5.27 -8.11
C LEU A 39 0.04 -4.93 -8.34
N LEU A 40 -0.50 -5.26 -9.52
CA LEU A 40 -1.93 -5.08 -9.79
C LEU A 40 -2.80 -6.01 -8.94
N ASP A 41 -2.38 -7.25 -8.71
CA ASP A 41 -3.08 -8.18 -7.81
C ASP A 41 -3.04 -7.71 -6.37
N ASP A 42 -1.90 -7.22 -5.90
CA ASP A 42 -1.74 -6.65 -4.56
C ASP A 42 -2.65 -5.43 -4.37
N ILE A 43 -2.72 -4.52 -5.34
CA ILE A 43 -3.63 -3.37 -5.32
C ILE A 43 -5.10 -3.83 -5.23
N ARG A 44 -5.50 -4.85 -6.02
CA ARG A 44 -6.87 -5.40 -5.95
C ARG A 44 -7.16 -5.99 -4.58
N HIS A 45 -6.21 -6.74 -4.03
CA HIS A 45 -6.32 -7.35 -2.71
C HIS A 45 -6.47 -6.30 -1.61
N LEU A 46 -5.63 -5.26 -1.62
CA LEU A 46 -5.70 -4.16 -0.65
C LEU A 46 -7.02 -3.38 -0.75
N ARG A 47 -7.49 -3.08 -1.96
CA ARG A 47 -8.81 -2.44 -2.18
C ARG A 47 -9.95 -3.31 -1.64
N HIS A 48 -9.86 -4.62 -1.80
CA HIS A 48 -10.84 -5.55 -1.24
C HIS A 48 -10.83 -5.53 0.29
N GLN A 49 -9.66 -5.58 0.92
CA GLN A 49 -9.55 -5.47 2.38
C GLN A 49 -10.10 -4.14 2.91
N LEU A 50 -9.83 -3.03 2.21
CA LEU A 50 -10.37 -1.72 2.55
C LEU A 50 -11.90 -1.69 2.48
N ALA A 51 -12.50 -2.26 1.43
CA ALA A 51 -13.95 -2.33 1.29
C ALA A 51 -14.60 -3.19 2.39
N LEU A 52 -13.99 -4.32 2.74
CA LEU A 52 -14.45 -5.15 3.85
C LEU A 52 -14.37 -4.40 5.19
N THR A 53 -13.27 -3.69 5.42
CA THR A 53 -13.05 -2.91 6.64
C THR A 53 -14.05 -1.77 6.74
N GLU A 54 -14.28 -1.03 5.65
CA GLU A 54 -15.29 0.03 5.59
C GLU A 54 -16.69 -0.51 5.91
N GLY A 55 -17.07 -1.68 5.38
CA GLY A 55 -18.35 -2.31 5.64
C GLY A 55 -18.51 -2.84 7.08
N ALA A 56 -17.41 -3.32 7.68
CA ALA A 56 -17.41 -3.85 9.04
C ALA A 56 -17.35 -2.76 10.12
N MET A 57 -16.72 -1.62 9.82
CA MET A 57 -16.59 -0.50 10.77
C MET A 57 -17.87 0.33 10.83
N SER A 58 -18.31 0.68 12.05
CA SER A 58 -19.42 1.62 12.21
C SER A 58 -19.01 3.05 11.82
N ARG A 59 -19.95 3.82 11.24
CA ARG A 59 -19.74 5.25 10.92
C ARG A 59 -19.29 6.09 12.13
N GLY A 60 -19.69 5.69 13.33
CA GLY A 60 -19.29 6.35 14.58
C GLY A 60 -17.84 6.08 14.97
N MET A 61 -17.31 4.88 14.67
CA MET A 61 -15.93 4.50 14.98
C MET A 61 -14.93 5.33 14.18
N THR A 62 -15.19 5.54 12.88
CA THR A 62 -14.29 6.32 11.99
C THR A 62 -14.58 7.82 12.00
N ARG A 63 -15.51 8.29 12.84
CA ARG A 63 -16.00 9.69 12.86
C ARG A 63 -16.39 10.20 11.46
N GLY A 64 -17.03 9.33 10.68
CA GLY A 64 -17.47 9.66 9.31
C GLY A 64 -16.38 9.62 8.24
N TRP A 65 -15.13 9.26 8.57
CA TRP A 65 -14.09 9.02 7.56
C TRP A 65 -14.45 7.81 6.68
N ARG A 66 -14.13 7.93 5.39
CA ARG A 66 -14.25 6.86 4.39
C ARG A 66 -12.98 6.77 3.54
N PRO A 67 -12.59 5.57 3.10
CA PRO A 67 -11.46 5.39 2.18
C PRO A 67 -11.70 6.09 0.84
N ILE A 68 -10.63 6.59 0.24
CA ILE A 68 -10.60 7.07 -1.15
C ILE A 68 -9.86 6.00 -1.94
N TYR A 69 -10.53 5.41 -2.94
CA TYR A 69 -10.01 4.25 -3.67
C TYR A 69 -9.14 4.63 -4.89
N ASP A 70 -9.29 5.86 -5.35
CA ASP A 70 -8.58 6.42 -6.49
C ASP A 70 -7.55 7.44 -6.01
N ARG A 71 -6.49 7.63 -6.81
CA ARG A 71 -5.46 8.64 -6.55
C ARG A 71 -5.81 9.88 -7.39
N ASP A 72 -5.74 11.07 -6.78
CA ASP A 72 -5.93 12.38 -7.46
C ASP A 72 -4.76 12.73 -8.41
#